data_AF-A0A5E7RK98-F1
#
_entry.id   AF-A0A5E7RK98-F1
#
_cell.length_a   1.000
_cell.length_b   1.000
_cell.length_c   1.000
_cell.angle_alpha   90.00
_cell.angle_beta   90.00
_cell.angle_gamma   90.00
#
_symmetry.space_group_name_H-M   'P 1'
#
loop_
_entity.id
_entity.type
_entity.pdbx_description
1 polymer ?
#
loop_
_entity_poly.entity_id
_entity_poly.type
_entity_poly.pdbx_seq_one_letter_code
_entity_poly.pdbx_strand_id
1 'polypeptide(L)'
;MGHSQGTLITLLAQAMLVDRGERCADCAIMVASPYSVLPDATPKNLRTLQTLIDIVQHTTQSPHAQPPLSALRCGLPGYGGRTGPRWSPEQGQRLGADGKTLVFPERDNRGKVYLYFCPDDTTVALDDVQGIGTYGVPDELPQGEPAMTALQSMRFYQRLWTKRLRNGEPVLVGKAPQPDFTRAEGEPRYPGGWSVAAIASQAGISEGQTRNINAEQLHPPHAPQMFGGEAVTGSTHEAGKDRPDAVSQNAALGNPGASFKWIYVTNIDQRLDLDEGLIRWNHGKEPDDQTRALRQTPVSGNPMLNRKDHYRIYREETPNEIRARMQVDQKEWTDNSYHSAVLRSPENHRWVTAMDVAIGQARCLDDPVMREVLVAIADWRIDKERFKEVSSFLGWSRLSAKARALVQASYQYYDKGKFPSTELVSLTPPALIISSKGKGA
;
A
#
# COMPACT_ATOMS: atom_id res chain seq x y z
N MET A 1 10.35 -2.04 0.83
CA MET A 1 9.29 -1.32 1.56
C MET A 1 7.97 -1.97 1.20
N GLY A 2 7.24 -2.49 2.19
CA GLY A 2 5.86 -2.95 2.02
C GLY A 2 4.89 -1.88 2.53
N HIS A 3 3.74 -1.76 1.88
CA HIS A 3 2.65 -0.87 2.29
C HIS A 3 1.38 -1.70 2.49
N SER A 4 0.60 -1.39 3.54
CA SER A 4 -0.67 -2.06 3.82
C SER A 4 -0.50 -3.59 3.88
N GLN A 5 -1.38 -4.36 3.24
CA GLN A 5 -1.26 -5.83 3.11
C GLN A 5 0.09 -6.29 2.52
N GLY A 6 0.77 -5.45 1.74
CA GLY A 6 2.13 -5.71 1.26
C GLY A 6 3.16 -5.84 2.38
N THR A 7 2.89 -5.32 3.59
CA THR A 7 3.74 -5.60 4.77
C THR A 7 3.59 -7.05 5.23
N LEU A 8 2.39 -7.63 5.17
CA LEU A 8 2.15 -9.04 5.51
C LEU A 8 2.88 -9.96 4.53
N ILE A 9 2.82 -9.65 3.23
CA ILE A 9 3.57 -10.36 2.18
C ILE A 9 5.08 -10.24 2.46
N THR A 10 5.56 -9.05 2.84
CA THR A 10 6.97 -8.83 3.17
C THR A 10 7.42 -9.69 4.36
N LEU A 11 6.64 -9.72 5.44
CA LEU A 11 6.93 -10.55 6.62
C LEU A 11 6.89 -12.04 6.30
N LEU A 12 5.85 -12.49 5.57
CA LEU A 12 5.73 -13.88 5.12
C LEU A 12 6.93 -14.31 4.27
N ALA A 13 7.36 -13.45 3.35
CA ALA A 13 8.54 -13.71 2.53
C ALA A 13 9.81 -13.91 3.38
N GLN A 14 9.99 -13.15 4.46
CA GLN A 14 11.12 -13.36 5.37
C GLN A 14 11.04 -14.72 6.06
N ALA A 15 9.87 -15.08 6.59
CA ALA A 15 9.68 -16.38 7.23
C ALA A 15 9.94 -17.55 6.25
N MET A 16 9.49 -17.43 4.99
CA MET A 16 9.78 -18.42 3.94
C MET A 16 11.26 -18.51 3.57
N LEU A 17 12.01 -17.41 3.65
CA LEU A 17 13.47 -17.41 3.44
C LEU A 17 14.16 -18.16 4.59
N VAL A 18 13.75 -17.91 5.83
CA VAL A 18 14.27 -18.60 7.02
C VAL A 18 14.10 -20.11 6.91
N ASP A 19 12.90 -20.60 6.54
CA ASP A 19 12.64 -22.03 6.37
C ASP A 19 13.52 -22.68 5.28
N ARG A 20 13.94 -21.91 4.28
CA ARG A 20 14.84 -22.37 3.21
C ARG A 20 16.32 -22.28 3.59
N GLY A 21 16.65 -21.75 4.76
CA GLY A 21 18.02 -21.38 5.13
C GLY A 21 18.60 -20.27 4.26
N GLU A 22 17.73 -19.46 3.63
CA GLU A 22 18.11 -18.32 2.81
C GLU A 22 18.15 -17.04 3.64
N ARG A 23 18.93 -16.05 3.19
CA ARG A 23 19.07 -14.78 3.90
C ARG A 23 17.80 -13.92 3.71
N CYS A 24 17.31 -13.35 4.81
CA CYS A 24 16.26 -12.33 4.77
C CYS A 24 16.69 -11.06 4.02
N ALA A 25 15.72 -10.20 3.72
CA ALA A 25 15.96 -8.86 3.23
C ALA A 25 16.84 -8.09 4.23
N ASP A 26 17.80 -7.34 3.72
CA ASP A 26 18.75 -6.63 4.56
C ASP A 26 18.17 -5.32 5.15
N CYS A 27 17.05 -4.85 4.61
CA CYS A 27 16.24 -3.81 5.23
C CYS A 27 14.78 -4.00 4.85
N ALA A 28 13.89 -3.93 5.84
CA ALA A 28 12.45 -3.93 5.63
C ALA A 28 11.85 -2.64 6.19
N ILE A 29 10.96 -2.02 5.42
CA ILE A 29 10.19 -0.85 5.86
C ILE A 29 8.72 -1.20 5.71
N MET A 30 8.00 -1.19 6.83
CA MET A 30 6.58 -1.47 6.93
C MET A 30 5.83 -0.15 7.04
N VAL A 31 4.99 0.16 6.07
CA VAL A 31 4.20 1.39 6.05
C VAL A 31 2.73 1.04 6.19
N ALA A 32 2.04 1.67 7.13
CA ALA A 32 0.60 1.48 7.32
C ALA A 32 0.20 0.00 7.47
N SER A 33 1.00 -0.76 8.23
CA SER A 33 0.86 -2.21 8.37
C SER A 33 -0.46 -2.60 9.09
N PRO A 34 -1.31 -3.46 8.50
CA PRO A 34 -2.46 -4.04 9.20
C PRO A 34 -2.05 -5.13 10.21
N TYR A 35 -0.77 -5.51 10.26
CA TYR A 35 -0.27 -6.48 11.23
C TYR A 35 -0.56 -5.99 12.66
N SER A 36 -1.10 -6.85 13.50
CA SER A 36 -1.39 -6.54 14.90
C SER A 36 -0.56 -7.39 15.84
N VAL A 37 -0.09 -6.76 16.91
CA VAL A 37 0.63 -7.42 18.02
C VAL A 37 -0.29 -7.66 19.23
N LEU A 38 -1.55 -7.21 19.16
CA LEU A 38 -2.51 -7.33 20.26
C LEU A 38 -3.21 -8.70 20.20
N PRO A 39 -3.24 -9.48 21.29
CA PRO A 39 -3.86 -10.80 21.29
C PRO A 39 -5.33 -10.80 20.84
N ASP A 40 -6.10 -9.79 21.23
CA ASP A 40 -7.54 -9.72 20.97
C ASP A 40 -7.91 -9.31 19.54
N ALA A 41 -6.96 -8.71 18.81
CA ALA A 41 -7.12 -8.27 17.41
C ALA A 41 -6.38 -9.19 16.42
N THR A 42 -6.00 -10.39 16.87
CA THR A 42 -5.26 -11.36 16.06
C THR A 42 -6.02 -12.68 16.00
N PRO A 43 -5.81 -13.51 14.95
CA PRO A 43 -6.49 -14.79 14.87
C PRO A 43 -6.23 -15.62 16.13
N LYS A 44 -7.30 -16.24 16.65
CA LYS A 44 -7.23 -17.05 17.87
C LYS A 44 -6.09 -18.07 17.77
N ASN A 45 -5.36 -18.20 18.85
CA ASN A 45 -4.22 -19.12 18.98
C ASN A 45 -3.00 -18.75 18.12
N LEU A 46 -2.84 -17.51 17.64
CA LEU A 46 -1.58 -17.06 17.04
C LEU A 46 -0.79 -16.20 18.02
N ARG A 47 0.54 -16.39 18.02
CA ARG A 47 1.47 -15.54 18.78
C ARG A 47 2.09 -14.51 17.85
N THR A 48 1.33 -13.51 17.45
CA THR A 48 1.77 -12.52 16.44
C THR A 48 2.94 -11.67 16.94
N LEU A 49 2.95 -11.22 18.19
CA LEU A 49 4.12 -10.50 18.72
C LEU A 49 5.40 -11.35 18.63
N GLN A 50 5.35 -12.61 19.08
CA GLN A 50 6.50 -13.52 18.97
C GLN A 50 6.90 -13.76 17.52
N THR A 51 5.93 -13.97 16.62
CA THR A 51 6.20 -14.16 15.18
C THR A 51 6.92 -12.94 14.59
N LEU A 52 6.50 -11.73 14.95
CA LEU A 52 7.16 -10.49 14.53
C LEU A 52 8.58 -10.39 15.11
N ILE A 53 8.75 -10.66 16.40
CA ILE A 53 10.06 -10.68 17.07
C ILE A 53 11.02 -11.64 16.35
N ASP A 54 10.57 -12.88 16.09
CA ASP A 54 11.41 -13.90 15.46
C ASP A 54 11.80 -13.51 14.03
N ILE A 55 10.86 -12.97 13.25
CA ILE A 55 11.15 -12.45 11.91
C ILE A 55 12.14 -11.29 11.96
N VAL A 56 11.94 -10.34 12.87
CA VAL A 56 12.84 -9.19 13.05
C VAL A 56 14.24 -9.66 13.43
N GLN A 57 14.36 -10.57 14.41
CA GLN A 57 15.63 -11.14 14.81
C GLN A 57 16.36 -11.78 13.62
N HIS A 58 15.69 -12.62 12.82
CA HIS A 58 16.30 -13.24 11.64
C HIS A 58 16.68 -12.23 10.57
N THR A 59 15.90 -11.16 10.42
CA THR A 59 16.17 -10.08 9.47
C THR A 59 17.39 -9.26 9.88
N THR A 60 17.60 -9.02 11.18
CA THR A 60 18.62 -8.07 11.65
C THR A 60 19.89 -8.73 12.21
N GLN A 61 19.88 -10.01 12.55
CA GLN A 61 21.04 -10.71 13.15
C GLN A 61 22.23 -10.92 12.21
N SER A 62 22.03 -10.78 10.89
CA SER A 62 23.06 -11.05 9.89
C SER A 62 23.01 -10.03 8.75
N PRO A 63 23.33 -8.75 9.01
CA PRO A 63 23.35 -7.72 7.98
C PRO A 63 24.35 -8.09 6.88
N HIS A 64 24.09 -7.64 5.65
CA HIS A 64 25.02 -7.87 4.55
C HIS A 64 26.27 -6.99 4.72
N ALA A 65 27.47 -7.59 4.69
CA ALA A 65 28.72 -6.84 4.91
C ALA A 65 29.29 -6.22 3.62
N GLN A 66 28.84 -6.68 2.45
CA GLN A 66 29.43 -6.34 1.15
C GLN A 66 28.42 -5.68 0.18
N PRO A 67 28.87 -4.91 -0.83
CA PRO A 67 30.14 -4.19 -0.79
C PRO A 67 30.31 -3.37 0.49
N PRO A 68 31.56 -3.00 0.87
CA PRO A 68 31.74 -1.95 1.85
C PRO A 68 31.04 -0.69 1.34
N LEU A 69 30.42 0.08 2.25
CA LEU A 69 29.66 1.26 1.88
C LEU A 69 30.48 2.24 1.02
N SER A 70 31.77 2.38 1.31
CA SER A 70 32.68 3.25 0.54
C SER A 70 32.77 2.88 -0.94
N ALA A 71 32.53 1.63 -1.32
CA ALA A 71 32.53 1.16 -2.70
C ALA A 71 31.20 1.40 -3.44
N LEU A 72 30.17 1.92 -2.76
CA LEU A 72 28.86 2.23 -3.36
C LEU A 72 28.78 3.65 -3.93
N ARG A 73 29.82 4.47 -3.82
CA ARG A 73 29.84 5.82 -4.40
C ARG A 73 29.89 5.80 -5.93
N CYS A 74 29.11 6.67 -6.57
CA CYS A 74 29.17 6.88 -8.03
C CYS A 74 30.61 7.12 -8.52
N GLY A 75 30.96 6.49 -9.64
CA GLY A 75 32.27 6.62 -10.29
C GLY A 75 33.36 5.69 -9.75
N LEU A 76 33.09 4.89 -8.71
CA LEU A 76 34.04 3.88 -8.24
C LEU A 76 33.99 2.59 -9.07
N PRO A 77 35.15 1.98 -9.37
CA PRO A 77 35.18 0.71 -10.09
C PRO A 77 34.60 -0.43 -9.25
N GLY A 78 34.06 -1.44 -9.93
CA GLY A 78 33.44 -2.62 -9.30
C GLY A 78 31.92 -2.55 -9.28
N TYR A 79 31.34 -2.00 -8.20
CA TYR A 79 29.91 -2.12 -7.90
C TYR A 79 29.00 -1.11 -8.66
N GLY A 80 29.57 -0.35 -9.60
CA GLY A 80 28.84 0.56 -10.50
C GLY A 80 28.36 1.88 -9.88
N GLY A 81 28.47 2.03 -8.55
CA GLY A 81 28.04 3.22 -7.81
C GLY A 81 26.51 3.35 -7.72
N ARG A 82 25.96 3.37 -6.50
CA ARG A 82 24.52 3.47 -6.21
C ARG A 82 24.13 4.77 -5.53
N THR A 83 25.11 5.50 -5.05
CA THR A 83 24.92 6.78 -4.36
C THR A 83 25.46 7.92 -5.21
N GLY A 84 25.09 9.16 -4.88
CA GLY A 84 25.60 10.33 -5.61
C GLY A 84 27.11 10.56 -5.41
N PRO A 85 27.76 11.37 -6.26
CA PRO A 85 29.20 11.65 -6.17
C PRO A 85 29.59 12.37 -4.86
N ARG A 86 28.61 12.99 -4.17
CA ARG A 86 28.79 13.73 -2.91
C ARG A 86 28.36 12.93 -1.67
N TRP A 87 28.33 11.61 -1.78
CA TRP A 87 27.96 10.70 -0.70
C TRP A 87 29.19 9.93 -0.21
N SER A 88 29.28 9.71 1.10
CA SER A 88 30.21 8.80 1.76
C SER A 88 29.45 7.98 2.83
N PRO A 89 30.06 6.92 3.37
CA PRO A 89 29.44 6.15 4.46
C PRO A 89 29.09 6.98 5.70
N GLU A 90 29.75 8.11 5.90
CA GLU A 90 29.62 8.97 7.08
C GLU A 90 28.74 10.20 6.83
N GLN A 91 28.63 10.67 5.58
CA GLN A 91 27.82 11.86 5.26
C GLN A 91 27.29 11.88 3.82
N GLY A 92 26.15 12.54 3.64
CA GLY A 92 25.56 12.85 2.35
C GLY A 92 25.31 14.35 2.18
N GLN A 93 25.01 14.75 0.94
CA GLN A 93 24.64 16.12 0.60
C GLN A 93 23.35 16.16 -0.19
N ARG A 94 22.49 17.13 0.12
CA ARG A 94 21.26 17.43 -0.64
C ARG A 94 21.00 18.92 -0.67
N LEU A 95 20.14 19.37 -1.57
CA LEU A 95 19.63 20.74 -1.53
C LEU A 95 18.59 20.86 -0.40
N GLY A 96 18.68 21.92 0.38
CA GLY A 96 17.67 22.33 1.35
C GLY A 96 16.47 23.01 0.68
N ALA A 97 15.46 23.35 1.48
CA ALA A 97 14.30 24.11 1.03
C ALA A 97 14.67 25.52 0.52
N ASP A 98 15.78 26.08 1.02
CA ASP A 98 16.34 27.37 0.60
C ASP A 98 17.26 27.25 -0.64
N GLY A 99 17.35 26.07 -1.24
CA GLY A 99 18.22 25.78 -2.38
C GLY A 99 19.71 25.67 -2.02
N LYS A 100 20.10 25.82 -0.75
CA LYS A 100 21.49 25.69 -0.32
C LYS A 100 21.86 24.23 -0.11
N THR A 101 23.14 23.90 -0.24
CA THR A 101 23.60 22.55 0.06
C THR A 101 23.60 22.32 1.57
N LEU A 102 22.90 21.27 2.00
CA LEU A 102 22.90 20.74 3.35
C LEU A 102 23.75 19.48 3.38
N VAL A 103 24.62 19.38 4.38
CA VAL A 103 25.38 18.18 4.72
C VAL A 103 24.66 17.49 5.87
N PHE A 104 24.49 16.18 5.79
CA PHE A 104 23.85 15.37 6.83
C PHE A 104 24.65 14.10 7.08
N PRO A 105 24.62 13.56 8.31
CA PRO A 105 25.27 12.29 8.61
C PRO A 105 24.56 11.14 7.87
N GLU A 106 25.36 10.24 7.32
CA GLU A 106 24.91 8.99 6.72
C GLU A 106 25.09 7.81 7.67
N ARG A 107 24.40 6.72 7.35
CA ARG A 107 24.37 5.54 8.21
C ARG A 107 24.19 4.26 7.41
N ASP A 108 24.70 3.16 7.97
CA ASP A 108 24.45 1.84 7.41
C ASP A 108 23.09 1.31 7.86
N ASN A 109 22.15 1.21 6.92
CA ASN A 109 20.80 0.71 7.17
C ASN A 109 20.62 -0.80 6.94
N ARG A 110 21.72 -1.52 6.68
CA ARG A 110 21.71 -2.98 6.57
C ARG A 110 21.40 -3.62 7.93
N GLY A 111 20.66 -4.73 7.91
CA GLY A 111 20.06 -5.40 9.07
C GLY A 111 19.16 -4.49 9.91
N LYS A 112 18.23 -3.75 9.31
CA LYS A 112 17.25 -2.92 10.05
C LYS A 112 15.82 -3.16 9.60
N VAL A 113 14.89 -2.98 10.52
CA VAL A 113 13.45 -2.98 10.23
C VAL A 113 12.85 -1.66 10.71
N TYR A 114 12.10 -0.99 9.85
CA TYR A 114 11.41 0.26 10.16
C TYR A 114 9.89 0.06 10.08
N LEU A 115 9.17 0.65 11.03
CA LEU A 115 7.72 0.83 10.99
C LEU A 115 7.40 2.32 10.84
N TYR A 116 6.67 2.66 9.79
CA TYR A 116 6.04 3.97 9.66
C TYR A 116 4.57 3.83 10.01
N PHE A 117 4.18 4.48 11.10
CA PHE A 117 2.80 4.47 11.56
C PHE A 117 2.22 5.87 11.60
N CYS A 118 0.90 5.96 11.45
CA CYS A 118 0.17 7.20 11.39
C CYS A 118 -1.15 7.10 12.17
N PRO A 119 -1.34 7.84 13.28
CA PRO A 119 -2.59 7.80 14.04
C PRO A 119 -3.77 8.47 13.32
N ASP A 120 -3.54 9.05 12.13
CA ASP A 120 -4.58 9.58 11.26
C ASP A 120 -5.04 8.54 10.22
N ASP A 121 -4.35 7.40 10.10
CA ASP A 121 -4.71 6.28 9.23
C ASP A 121 -5.96 5.57 9.73
N THR A 122 -7.06 5.65 8.98
CA THR A 122 -8.34 5.00 9.31
C THR A 122 -8.52 3.61 8.70
N THR A 123 -7.67 3.20 7.75
CA THR A 123 -7.88 1.95 7.01
C THR A 123 -7.50 0.73 7.85
N VAL A 124 -6.43 0.83 8.65
CA VAL A 124 -6.01 -0.26 9.55
C VAL A 124 -6.32 0.03 11.02
N ALA A 125 -7.21 1.01 11.25
CA ALA A 125 -7.70 1.43 12.56
C ALA A 125 -8.85 0.58 13.11
N LEU A 126 -9.39 -0.35 12.32
CA LEU A 126 -10.57 -1.12 12.70
C LEU A 126 -10.38 -1.84 14.04
N ASP A 127 -11.40 -1.88 14.89
CA ASP A 127 -11.33 -2.45 16.25
C ASP A 127 -10.86 -3.92 16.28
N ASP A 128 -11.22 -4.68 15.26
CA ASP A 128 -10.84 -6.08 15.08
C ASP A 128 -9.47 -6.28 14.40
N VAL A 129 -8.87 -5.20 13.88
CA VAL A 129 -7.53 -5.20 13.25
C VAL A 129 -6.50 -4.58 14.19
N GLN A 130 -6.73 -3.35 14.66
CA GLN A 130 -5.80 -2.55 15.47
C GLN A 130 -4.36 -2.62 14.96
N GLY A 131 -4.18 -2.32 13.68
CA GLY A 131 -2.90 -2.49 12.99
C GLY A 131 -1.83 -1.57 13.56
N ILE A 132 -0.60 -2.07 13.68
CA ILE A 132 0.55 -1.29 14.12
C ILE A 132 0.86 -0.12 13.16
N GLY A 133 0.31 -0.15 11.93
CA GLY A 133 0.33 0.97 10.99
C GLY A 133 -0.44 2.21 11.44
N THR A 134 -1.50 2.06 12.24
CA THR A 134 -2.21 3.19 12.85
C THR A 134 -1.64 3.51 14.23
N TYR A 135 -1.44 2.48 15.06
CA TYR A 135 -1.22 2.65 16.50
C TYR A 135 0.25 2.60 16.94
N GLY A 136 1.18 2.24 16.05
CA GLY A 136 2.57 1.95 16.39
C GLY A 136 2.67 0.71 17.30
N VAL A 137 3.90 0.29 17.61
CA VAL A 137 4.13 -0.78 18.60
C VAL A 137 4.25 -0.17 20.00
N PRO A 138 3.43 -0.59 20.98
CA PRO A 138 3.57 -0.13 22.36
C PRO A 138 4.82 -0.74 23.02
N ASP A 139 5.32 -0.14 24.11
CA ASP A 139 6.47 -0.69 24.84
C ASP A 139 6.19 -2.08 25.42
N GLU A 140 4.97 -2.27 25.94
CA GLU A 140 4.45 -3.53 26.45
C GLU A 140 3.01 -3.75 25.95
N LEU A 141 2.61 -5.02 25.80
CA LEU A 141 1.21 -5.39 25.57
C LEU A 141 0.37 -5.20 26.85
N PRO A 142 -0.97 -5.20 26.78
CA PRO A 142 -1.82 -5.02 27.97
C PRO A 142 -1.55 -5.99 29.13
N GLN A 143 -1.04 -7.19 28.83
CA GLN A 143 -0.67 -8.22 29.82
C GLN A 143 0.78 -8.11 30.32
N GLY A 144 1.52 -7.05 29.95
CA GLY A 144 2.90 -6.79 30.37
C GLY A 144 3.97 -7.52 29.54
N GLU A 145 3.61 -8.16 28.43
CA GLU A 145 4.61 -8.77 27.53
C GLU A 145 5.41 -7.66 26.83
N PRO A 146 6.76 -7.67 26.87
CA PRO A 146 7.59 -6.64 26.26
C PRO A 146 7.48 -6.69 24.73
N ALA A 147 6.95 -5.62 24.14
CA ALA A 147 6.74 -5.49 22.70
C ALA A 147 7.83 -4.62 22.06
N MET A 148 7.64 -3.30 21.96
CA MET A 148 8.68 -2.39 21.47
C MET A 148 9.95 -2.48 22.33
N THR A 149 9.80 -2.78 23.63
CA THR A 149 10.93 -3.03 24.54
C THR A 149 11.81 -4.20 24.08
N ALA A 150 11.23 -5.27 23.55
CA ALA A 150 11.99 -6.38 22.98
C ALA A 150 12.54 -6.02 21.60
N LEU A 151 11.69 -5.48 20.72
CA LEU A 151 12.04 -5.17 19.33
C LEU A 151 13.17 -4.14 19.19
N GLN A 152 13.20 -3.10 20.04
CA GLN A 152 14.23 -2.06 19.96
C GLN A 152 15.65 -2.59 20.19
N SER A 153 15.80 -3.71 20.90
CA SER A 153 17.09 -4.38 21.10
C SER A 153 17.60 -5.08 19.83
N MET A 154 16.73 -5.29 18.84
CA MET A 154 16.98 -6.05 17.61
C MET A 154 17.06 -5.17 16.36
N ARG A 155 17.37 -3.87 16.50
CA ARG A 155 17.42 -2.90 15.39
C ARG A 155 16.07 -2.73 14.66
N PHE A 156 14.97 -2.83 15.41
CA PHE A 156 13.64 -2.40 14.98
C PHE A 156 13.42 -0.94 15.37
N TYR A 157 12.94 -0.15 14.42
CA TYR A 157 12.75 1.28 14.57
C TYR A 157 11.33 1.67 14.19
N GLN A 158 10.75 2.68 14.84
CA GLN A 158 9.48 3.25 14.39
C GLN A 158 9.51 4.77 14.27
N ARG A 159 8.80 5.29 13.26
CA ARG A 159 8.60 6.71 12.99
C ARG A 159 7.10 7.04 13.07
N LEU A 160 6.78 8.09 13.82
CA LEU A 160 5.45 8.69 13.86
C LEU A 160 5.29 9.65 12.69
N TRP A 161 4.24 9.46 11.90
CA TRP A 161 3.78 10.38 10.87
C TRP A 161 2.41 10.90 11.23
N THR A 162 2.16 12.20 11.13
CA THR A 162 0.82 12.74 11.39
C THR A 162 0.60 14.04 10.66
N LYS A 163 -0.65 14.33 10.31
CA LYS A 163 -1.05 15.63 9.75
C LYS A 163 -1.26 16.71 10.81
N ARG A 164 -1.18 16.35 12.10
CA ARG A 164 -1.50 17.21 13.24
C ARG A 164 -0.48 18.34 13.43
N LEU A 165 -0.98 19.45 13.96
CA LEU A 165 -0.16 20.56 14.44
C LEU A 165 -0.22 20.61 15.97
N ARG A 166 0.90 20.93 16.61
CA ARG A 166 0.99 21.17 18.04
C ARG A 166 1.56 22.55 18.25
N ASN A 167 0.82 23.42 18.94
CA ASN A 167 1.16 24.84 19.09
C ASN A 167 1.34 25.57 17.73
N GLY A 168 0.53 25.19 16.73
CA GLY A 168 0.61 25.75 15.37
C GLY A 168 1.74 25.16 14.49
N GLU A 169 2.61 24.33 15.05
CA GLU A 169 3.77 23.77 14.34
C GLU A 169 3.55 22.29 13.97
N PRO A 170 4.10 21.82 12.84
CA PRO A 170 4.01 20.43 12.44
C PRO A 170 4.77 19.50 13.39
N VAL A 171 4.21 18.31 13.62
CA VAL A 171 4.93 17.24 14.32
C VAL A 171 6.01 16.69 13.38
N LEU A 172 7.26 17.04 13.65
CA LEU A 172 8.38 16.70 12.78
C LEU A 172 8.74 15.21 12.85
N VAL A 173 8.96 14.60 11.69
CA VAL A 173 9.51 13.25 11.54
C VAL A 173 11.04 13.32 11.63
N GLY A 174 11.64 12.39 12.38
CA GLY A 174 13.09 12.31 12.51
C GLY A 174 13.69 13.29 13.52
N LYS A 175 12.95 13.65 14.57
CA LYS A 175 13.53 14.22 15.79
C LYS A 175 14.54 13.26 16.43
N ALA A 176 15.31 13.74 17.40
CA ALA A 176 16.12 12.85 18.23
C ALA A 176 15.24 11.76 18.87
N PRO A 177 15.73 10.51 18.98
CA PRO A 177 14.99 9.40 19.58
C PRO A 177 14.42 9.76 20.95
N GLN A 178 13.09 9.62 21.09
CA GLN A 178 12.37 9.96 22.32
C GLN A 178 10.94 9.38 22.28
N PRO A 179 10.29 9.18 23.43
CA PRO A 179 8.85 9.02 23.47
C PRO A 179 8.15 10.24 22.85
N ASP A 180 7.12 10.00 22.03
CA ASP A 180 6.28 11.06 21.46
C ASP A 180 4.81 10.72 21.61
N PHE A 181 3.97 11.75 21.70
CA PHE A 181 2.53 11.59 21.79
C PHE A 181 1.98 11.04 20.48
N THR A 182 1.27 9.93 20.57
CA THR A 182 0.37 9.47 19.50
C THR A 182 -0.94 10.26 19.54
N ARG A 183 -1.36 10.71 20.72
CA ARG A 183 -2.45 11.68 20.91
C ARG A 183 -2.12 12.66 22.04
N ALA A 184 -2.00 13.93 21.69
CA ALA A 184 -1.88 15.04 22.65
C ALA A 184 -3.26 15.51 23.12
N GLU A 185 -3.29 16.36 24.14
CA GLU A 185 -4.50 17.00 24.64
C GLU A 185 -5.21 17.79 23.53
N GLY A 186 -6.54 17.69 23.46
CA GLY A 186 -7.36 18.35 22.44
C GLY A 186 -7.34 17.71 21.05
N GLU A 187 -6.45 16.74 20.78
CA GLU A 187 -6.45 16.00 19.52
C GLU A 187 -7.62 14.99 19.46
N PRO A 188 -8.14 14.63 18.28
CA PRO A 188 -9.24 13.66 18.15
C PRO A 188 -8.90 12.29 18.77
N ARG A 189 -9.90 11.65 19.39
CA ARG A 189 -9.75 10.33 20.01
C ARG A 189 -9.60 9.21 19.00
N TYR A 190 -10.35 9.26 17.90
CA TYR A 190 -10.37 8.21 16.88
C TYR A 190 -9.51 8.62 15.67
N PRO A 191 -8.85 7.67 15.01
CA PRO A 191 -8.17 7.92 13.75
C PRO A 191 -9.07 8.63 12.73
N GLY A 192 -8.50 9.56 11.95
CA GLY A 192 -9.25 10.33 10.95
C GLY A 192 -10.24 11.36 11.50
N GLY A 193 -10.43 11.49 12.82
CA GLY A 193 -11.16 12.60 13.44
C GLY A 193 -12.41 12.21 14.23
N TRP A 194 -13.44 13.05 14.17
CA TRP A 194 -14.64 12.98 15.02
C TRP A 194 -15.85 12.28 14.38
N SER A 195 -15.66 11.53 13.29
CA SER A 195 -16.80 10.96 12.55
C SER A 195 -17.51 9.85 13.33
N VAL A 196 -18.84 9.79 13.22
CA VAL A 196 -19.67 8.75 13.86
C VAL A 196 -19.27 7.35 13.39
N ALA A 197 -18.90 7.19 12.11
CA ALA A 197 -18.42 5.93 11.57
C ALA A 197 -17.09 5.51 12.21
N ALA A 198 -16.17 6.45 12.45
CA ALA A 198 -14.92 6.15 13.15
C ALA A 198 -15.16 5.70 14.59
N ILE A 199 -16.06 6.37 15.33
CA ILE A 199 -16.44 6.01 16.71
C ILE A 199 -16.97 4.56 16.79
N ALA A 200 -17.72 4.14 15.77
CA ALA A 200 -18.40 2.84 15.78
C ALA A 200 -17.51 1.66 15.35
N SER A 201 -16.34 1.91 14.76
CA SER A 201 -15.56 0.85 14.10
C SER A 201 -14.06 0.87 14.40
N GLN A 202 -13.54 1.88 15.11
CA GLN A 202 -12.11 2.07 15.29
C GLN A 202 -11.70 2.16 16.76
N ALA A 203 -10.50 1.67 17.06
CA ALA A 203 -9.99 1.72 18.42
C ALA A 203 -9.53 3.14 18.77
N GLY A 204 -10.03 3.66 19.89
CA GLY A 204 -9.68 4.98 20.37
C GLY A 204 -8.26 5.07 20.91
N ILE A 205 -7.59 6.19 20.68
CA ILE A 205 -6.28 6.53 21.22
C ILE A 205 -6.48 7.33 22.50
N SER A 206 -5.89 6.89 23.62
CA SER A 206 -6.05 7.58 24.90
C SER A 206 -5.36 8.94 24.88
N GLU A 207 -5.88 9.91 25.63
CA GLU A 207 -5.19 11.19 25.80
C GLU A 207 -3.84 11.01 26.45
N GLY A 208 -2.83 11.71 25.95
CA GLY A 208 -1.47 11.59 26.45
C GLY A 208 -0.80 10.26 26.12
N GLN A 209 -1.43 9.39 25.32
CA GLN A 209 -0.82 8.13 24.91
C GLN A 209 0.44 8.41 24.09
N THR A 210 1.55 7.79 24.49
CA THR A 210 2.84 7.90 23.83
C THR A 210 3.28 6.59 23.17
N ARG A 211 4.24 6.70 22.27
CA ARG A 211 5.00 5.59 21.70
C ARG A 211 6.47 5.94 21.73
N ASN A 212 7.33 4.93 21.93
CA ASN A 212 8.76 5.10 21.81
C ASN A 212 9.15 5.31 20.33
N ILE A 213 9.53 6.53 19.96
CA ILE A 213 9.98 6.87 18.60
C ILE A 213 11.50 6.80 18.59
N ASN A 214 12.02 5.63 18.24
CA ASN A 214 13.44 5.31 18.39
C ASN A 214 14.25 5.39 17.08
N ALA A 215 13.60 5.63 15.94
CA ALA A 215 14.28 5.76 14.66
C ALA A 215 15.27 6.92 14.65
N GLU A 216 16.37 6.76 13.90
CA GLU A 216 17.47 7.71 13.96
C GLU A 216 17.08 9.11 13.49
N GLN A 217 17.72 10.11 14.08
CA GLN A 217 17.50 11.52 13.78
C GLN A 217 17.78 11.85 12.30
N LEU A 218 16.98 12.76 11.76
CA LEU A 218 17.17 13.34 10.43
C LEU A 218 17.70 14.76 10.56
N HIS A 219 18.47 15.19 9.56
CA HIS A 219 19.15 16.49 9.58
C HIS A 219 18.77 17.32 8.34
N PRO A 220 17.95 18.38 8.52
CA PRO A 220 17.01 18.57 9.64
C PRO A 220 15.90 17.49 9.71
N PRO A 221 15.16 17.42 10.84
CA PRO A 221 13.86 16.75 10.89
C PRO A 221 12.89 17.33 9.85
N HIS A 222 11.92 16.53 9.42
CA HIS A 222 11.05 16.86 8.28
C HIS A 222 9.61 17.11 8.72
N ALA A 223 8.99 18.17 8.23
CA ALA A 223 7.55 18.38 8.36
C ALA A 223 6.82 17.49 7.34
N PRO A 224 6.06 16.47 7.78
CA PRO A 224 5.47 15.50 6.87
C PRO A 224 4.41 16.14 5.97
N GLN A 225 4.46 15.84 4.67
CA GLN A 225 3.45 16.27 3.71
C GLN A 225 2.38 15.19 3.57
N MET A 226 1.26 15.36 4.27
CA MET A 226 0.22 14.32 4.41
C MET A 226 -0.95 14.45 3.44
N PHE A 227 -1.06 15.60 2.76
CA PHE A 227 -2.21 15.94 1.89
C PHE A 227 -1.93 15.75 0.39
N GLY A 228 -0.79 15.14 0.03
CA GLY A 228 -0.39 14.98 -1.37
C GLY A 228 -1.44 14.21 -2.17
N GLY A 229 -1.78 14.71 -3.36
CA GLY A 229 -2.69 14.04 -4.29
C GLY A 229 -4.19 14.16 -3.99
N GLU A 230 -4.58 14.82 -2.90
CA GLU A 230 -6.00 15.07 -2.60
C GLU A 230 -6.62 15.99 -3.66
N ALA A 231 -7.85 15.67 -4.07
CA ALA A 231 -8.66 16.47 -4.99
C ALA A 231 -9.22 17.73 -4.32
N VAL A 232 -9.57 17.60 -3.05
CA VAL A 232 -9.87 18.69 -2.13
C VAL A 232 -8.92 18.53 -0.95
N THR A 233 -8.00 19.47 -0.80
CA THR A 233 -7.03 19.44 0.29
C THR A 233 -7.73 19.50 1.63
N GLY A 234 -7.44 18.55 2.50
CA GLY A 234 -7.93 18.51 3.86
C GLY A 234 -7.22 19.49 4.79
N SER A 235 -7.47 19.31 6.08
CA SER A 235 -6.81 20.07 7.15
C SER A 235 -6.33 19.15 8.26
N THR A 236 -5.80 19.74 9.31
CA THR A 236 -5.41 19.03 10.54
C THR A 236 -6.60 18.35 11.24
N HIS A 237 -7.82 18.86 11.04
CA HIS A 237 -9.03 18.41 11.74
C HIS A 237 -10.06 17.76 10.81
N GLU A 238 -9.98 18.05 9.51
CA GLU A 238 -10.90 17.55 8.49
C GLU A 238 -10.15 16.72 7.46
N ALA A 239 -10.75 15.61 7.04
CA ALA A 239 -10.17 14.80 5.96
C ALA A 239 -10.29 15.54 4.62
N GLY A 240 -9.25 15.45 3.79
CA GLY A 240 -9.36 15.85 2.40
C GLY A 240 -10.19 14.84 1.61
N LYS A 241 -10.40 15.10 0.32
CA LYS A 241 -11.13 14.18 -0.56
C LYS A 241 -10.26 13.67 -1.69
N ASP A 242 -10.33 12.38 -1.96
CA ASP A 242 -9.67 11.73 -3.08
C ASP A 242 -10.65 11.49 -4.23
N ARG A 243 -10.16 11.64 -5.47
CA ARG A 243 -10.87 11.12 -6.64
C ARG A 243 -10.75 9.59 -6.64
N PRO A 244 -11.78 8.85 -7.08
CA PRO A 244 -11.66 7.43 -7.32
C PRO A 244 -10.50 7.14 -8.28
N ASP A 245 -9.54 6.34 -7.84
CA ASP A 245 -8.46 5.86 -8.70
C ASP A 245 -8.96 4.79 -9.67
N ALA A 246 -8.11 4.38 -10.61
CA ALA A 246 -8.50 3.40 -11.63
C ALA A 246 -8.95 2.06 -11.05
N VAL A 247 -8.38 1.64 -9.91
CA VAL A 247 -8.76 0.40 -9.23
C VAL A 247 -10.16 0.54 -8.64
N SER A 248 -10.42 1.63 -7.93
CA SER A 248 -11.72 1.94 -7.31
C SER A 248 -12.82 2.07 -8.36
N GLN A 249 -12.52 2.73 -9.49
CA GLN A 249 -13.44 2.84 -10.62
C GLN A 249 -13.79 1.46 -11.20
N ASN A 250 -12.79 0.61 -11.44
CA ASN A 250 -13.02 -0.73 -11.98
C ASN A 250 -13.72 -1.65 -10.98
N ALA A 251 -13.42 -1.52 -9.69
CA ALA A 251 -14.14 -2.24 -8.63
C ALA A 251 -15.62 -1.84 -8.59
N ALA A 252 -15.93 -0.54 -8.74
CA ALA A 252 -17.31 -0.07 -8.85
C ALA A 252 -18.02 -0.63 -10.09
N LEU A 253 -17.36 -0.64 -11.25
CA LEU A 253 -17.90 -1.22 -12.50
C LEU A 253 -18.15 -2.73 -12.41
N GLY A 254 -17.29 -3.45 -11.68
CA GLY A 254 -17.42 -4.89 -11.45
C GLY A 254 -18.43 -5.27 -10.37
N ASN A 255 -18.91 -4.32 -9.57
CA ASN A 255 -19.85 -4.59 -8.49
C ASN A 255 -21.26 -4.83 -9.05
N PRO A 256 -21.84 -6.04 -8.92
CA PRO A 256 -23.17 -6.34 -9.44
C PRO A 256 -24.30 -5.56 -8.74
N GLY A 257 -24.04 -4.99 -7.56
CA GLY A 257 -24.98 -4.14 -6.81
C GLY A 257 -24.82 -2.64 -7.08
N ALA A 258 -23.87 -2.21 -7.91
CA ALA A 258 -23.71 -0.80 -8.25
C ALA A 258 -24.85 -0.31 -9.16
N SER A 259 -25.31 0.91 -8.93
CA SER A 259 -26.29 1.58 -9.79
C SER A 259 -25.66 2.78 -10.50
N PHE A 260 -25.80 2.84 -11.83
CA PHE A 260 -25.27 3.96 -12.62
C PHE A 260 -26.38 4.88 -13.14
N LYS A 261 -25.99 6.06 -13.66
CA LYS A 261 -26.99 7.03 -14.13
C LYS A 261 -27.63 6.55 -15.43
N TRP A 262 -28.88 6.97 -15.64
CA TRP A 262 -29.64 6.67 -16.84
C TRP A 262 -29.70 7.89 -17.75
N ILE A 263 -29.17 7.77 -18.96
CA ILE A 263 -29.09 8.81 -19.97
C ILE A 263 -30.29 8.68 -20.91
N TYR A 264 -31.02 9.78 -21.11
CA TYR A 264 -32.11 9.84 -22.08
C TYR A 264 -31.56 9.72 -23.51
N VAL A 265 -32.21 8.88 -24.31
CA VAL A 265 -31.82 8.63 -25.71
C VAL A 265 -32.79 9.33 -26.65
N THR A 266 -34.07 8.94 -26.61
CA THR A 266 -35.08 9.45 -27.55
C THR A 266 -36.50 9.14 -27.08
N ASN A 267 -37.49 9.71 -27.76
CA ASN A 267 -38.90 9.34 -27.67
C ASN A 267 -39.28 8.47 -28.86
N ILE A 268 -40.14 7.49 -28.63
CA ILE A 268 -40.74 6.67 -29.68
C ILE A 268 -42.24 6.48 -29.43
N ASP A 269 -43.03 6.38 -30.49
CA ASP A 269 -44.49 6.26 -30.38
C ASP A 269 -44.94 4.82 -30.08
N GLN A 270 -44.08 3.84 -30.32
CA GLN A 270 -44.35 2.41 -30.11
C GLN A 270 -43.39 1.83 -29.08
N ARG A 271 -43.80 0.74 -28.44
CA ARG A 271 -42.97 0.04 -27.47
C ARG A 271 -41.73 -0.55 -28.15
N LEU A 272 -40.56 -0.36 -27.56
CA LEU A 272 -39.29 -0.94 -28.04
C LEU A 272 -39.08 -2.34 -27.46
N ASP A 273 -38.60 -3.26 -28.30
CA ASP A 273 -37.89 -4.47 -27.86
C ASP A 273 -36.51 -4.04 -27.34
N LEU A 274 -36.31 -4.13 -26.02
CA LEU A 274 -35.13 -3.60 -25.36
C LEU A 274 -33.86 -4.39 -25.72
N ASP A 275 -33.96 -5.68 -26.04
CA ASP A 275 -32.81 -6.51 -26.40
C ASP A 275 -32.34 -6.17 -27.81
N GLU A 276 -33.27 -6.06 -28.76
CA GLU A 276 -32.94 -5.62 -30.12
C GLU A 276 -32.41 -4.17 -30.12
N GLY A 277 -33.02 -3.29 -29.32
CA GLY A 277 -32.57 -1.92 -29.13
C GLY A 277 -31.15 -1.85 -28.55
N LEU A 278 -30.83 -2.73 -27.60
CA LEU A 278 -29.51 -2.80 -26.98
C LEU A 278 -28.44 -3.27 -27.98
N ILE A 279 -28.71 -4.33 -28.74
CA ILE A 279 -27.83 -4.83 -29.81
C ILE A 279 -27.56 -3.71 -30.82
N ARG A 280 -28.62 -3.03 -31.26
CA ARG A 280 -28.52 -1.92 -32.22
C ARG A 280 -27.71 -0.76 -31.67
N TRP A 281 -27.89 -0.41 -30.40
CA TRP A 281 -27.12 0.66 -29.76
C TRP A 281 -25.64 0.30 -29.65
N ASN A 282 -25.31 -0.95 -29.30
CA ASN A 282 -23.93 -1.40 -29.08
C ASN A 282 -23.18 -1.75 -30.37
N HIS A 283 -23.87 -1.87 -31.50
CA HIS A 283 -23.26 -2.25 -32.78
C HIS A 283 -22.10 -1.32 -33.18
N GLY A 284 -20.91 -1.90 -33.36
CA GLY A 284 -19.70 -1.20 -33.80
C GLY A 284 -18.99 -0.37 -32.72
N LYS A 285 -19.36 -0.53 -31.44
CA LYS A 285 -18.70 0.17 -30.32
C LYS A 285 -17.71 -0.74 -29.60
N GLU A 286 -16.62 -0.14 -29.13
CA GLU A 286 -15.67 -0.80 -28.23
C GLU A 286 -16.34 -1.22 -26.91
N PRO A 287 -15.86 -2.26 -26.22
CA PRO A 287 -16.50 -2.80 -25.02
C PRO A 287 -16.84 -1.76 -23.95
N ASP A 288 -15.95 -0.79 -23.70
CA ASP A 288 -16.14 0.25 -22.68
C ASP A 288 -17.04 1.42 -23.14
N ASP A 289 -17.45 1.43 -24.41
CA ASP A 289 -18.42 2.37 -24.99
C ASP A 289 -19.81 1.73 -25.20
N GLN A 290 -19.96 0.46 -24.84
CA GLN A 290 -21.24 -0.23 -24.84
C GLN A 290 -22.03 0.10 -23.58
N THR A 291 -23.36 0.19 -23.70
CA THR A 291 -24.25 0.25 -22.53
C THR A 291 -24.66 -1.16 -22.15
N ARG A 292 -24.86 -1.41 -20.85
CA ARG A 292 -25.28 -2.72 -20.35
C ARG A 292 -26.79 -2.92 -20.42
N ALA A 293 -27.57 -1.85 -20.38
CA ALA A 293 -29.02 -1.94 -20.29
C ALA A 293 -29.74 -0.75 -20.93
N LEU A 294 -30.89 -1.04 -21.54
CA LEU A 294 -31.91 -0.06 -21.91
C LEU A 294 -33.12 -0.18 -21.00
N ARG A 295 -33.80 0.94 -20.76
CA ARG A 295 -35.13 0.95 -20.14
C ARG A 295 -36.05 1.91 -20.88
N GLN A 296 -37.34 1.66 -20.79
CA GLN A 296 -38.35 2.53 -21.34
C GLN A 296 -39.39 2.93 -20.29
N THR A 297 -39.83 4.18 -20.33
CA THR A 297 -40.90 4.68 -19.44
C THR A 297 -42.05 5.21 -20.30
N PRO A 298 -43.29 4.72 -20.11
CA PRO A 298 -44.45 5.26 -20.80
C PRO A 298 -44.77 6.67 -20.31
N VAL A 299 -45.18 7.54 -21.23
CA VAL A 299 -45.60 8.91 -20.94
C VAL A 299 -46.95 9.14 -21.58
N SER A 300 -47.95 9.38 -20.74
CA SER A 300 -49.29 9.73 -21.20
C SER A 300 -49.28 11.08 -21.90
N GLY A 301 -49.93 11.12 -23.06
CA GLY A 301 -50.23 12.33 -23.80
C GLY A 301 -51.18 13.25 -23.05
N ASN A 302 -51.35 14.44 -23.60
CA ASN A 302 -52.38 15.38 -23.17
C ASN A 302 -53.16 15.83 -24.41
N PRO A 303 -54.40 15.33 -24.59
CA PRO A 303 -55.24 15.69 -25.73
C PRO A 303 -55.49 17.20 -25.87
N MET A 304 -55.56 17.94 -24.76
CA MET A 304 -55.74 19.41 -24.79
C MET A 304 -54.51 20.17 -25.31
N LEU A 305 -53.34 19.53 -25.30
CA LEU A 305 -52.08 20.08 -25.82
C LEU A 305 -51.63 19.38 -27.11
N ASN A 306 -52.50 18.56 -27.72
CA ASN A 306 -52.20 17.73 -28.89
C ASN A 306 -50.94 16.86 -28.74
N ARG A 307 -50.65 16.39 -27.51
CA ARG A 307 -49.53 15.49 -27.20
C ARG A 307 -50.02 14.05 -27.16
N LYS A 308 -49.40 13.17 -27.94
CA LYS A 308 -49.69 11.74 -27.97
C LYS A 308 -48.92 10.97 -26.89
N ASP A 309 -49.43 9.79 -26.56
CA ASP A 309 -48.70 8.80 -25.78
C ASP A 309 -47.40 8.43 -26.50
N HIS A 310 -46.31 8.35 -25.74
CA HIS A 310 -45.00 7.94 -26.25
C HIS A 310 -44.21 7.23 -25.15
N TYR A 311 -43.12 6.59 -25.54
CA TYR A 311 -42.15 5.98 -24.63
C TYR A 311 -40.86 6.78 -24.66
N ARG A 312 -40.34 7.09 -23.47
CA ARG A 312 -38.99 7.64 -23.30
C ARG A 312 -38.01 6.49 -23.16
N ILE A 313 -37.02 6.45 -24.04
CA ILE A 313 -35.94 5.46 -23.99
C ILE A 313 -34.76 6.06 -23.23
N TYR A 314 -34.24 5.28 -22.29
CA TYR A 314 -33.03 5.58 -21.56
C TYR A 314 -32.05 4.42 -21.69
N ARG A 315 -30.77 4.74 -21.60
CA ARG A 315 -29.68 3.77 -21.46
C ARG A 315 -28.92 4.01 -20.17
N GLU A 316 -28.28 2.99 -19.64
CA GLU A 316 -27.30 3.19 -18.57
C GLU A 316 -26.05 3.90 -19.14
N GLU A 317 -25.33 4.64 -18.29
CA GLU A 317 -23.98 5.14 -18.63
C GLU A 317 -23.08 4.00 -19.12
N THR A 318 -22.21 4.28 -20.09
CA THR A 318 -21.16 3.34 -20.49
C THR A 318 -20.04 3.33 -19.44
N PRO A 319 -19.21 2.28 -19.37
CA PRO A 319 -18.02 2.27 -18.52
C PRO A 319 -17.16 3.53 -18.66
N ASN A 320 -16.91 4.02 -19.88
CA ASN A 320 -16.16 5.25 -20.11
C ASN A 320 -16.85 6.50 -19.57
N GLU A 321 -18.17 6.62 -19.73
CA GLU A 321 -18.93 7.75 -19.17
C GLU A 321 -18.92 7.73 -17.63
N ILE A 322 -19.04 6.55 -17.03
CA ILE A 322 -18.96 6.37 -15.57
C ILE A 322 -17.59 6.83 -15.06
N ARG A 323 -16.49 6.37 -15.68
CA ARG A 323 -15.13 6.78 -15.30
C ARG A 323 -14.92 8.27 -15.45
N ALA A 324 -15.37 8.86 -16.57
CA ALA A 324 -15.27 10.30 -16.82
C ALA A 324 -16.05 11.10 -15.77
N ARG A 325 -17.26 10.64 -15.41
CA ARG A 325 -18.08 11.27 -14.38
C ARG A 325 -17.47 11.18 -12.99
N MET A 326 -17.02 10.00 -12.57
CA MET A 326 -16.41 9.79 -11.23
C MET A 326 -15.19 10.69 -10.99
N GLN A 327 -14.48 11.09 -12.05
CA GLN A 327 -13.36 12.03 -11.95
C GLN A 327 -13.77 13.47 -11.59
N VAL A 328 -15.01 13.88 -11.87
CA VAL A 328 -15.46 15.28 -11.71
C VAL A 328 -16.64 15.45 -10.75
N ASP A 329 -17.44 14.40 -10.53
CA ASP A 329 -18.58 14.44 -9.63
C ASP A 329 -18.11 14.28 -8.17
N GLN A 330 -18.07 15.38 -7.42
CA GLN A 330 -17.60 15.40 -6.03
C GLN A 330 -18.39 14.48 -5.09
N LYS A 331 -19.58 14.02 -5.49
CA LYS A 331 -20.37 13.05 -4.72
C LYS A 331 -19.75 11.64 -4.76
N GLU A 332 -18.93 11.37 -5.76
CA GLU A 332 -18.20 10.10 -5.91
C GLU A 332 -16.84 10.14 -5.19
N TRP A 333 -16.44 11.29 -4.66
CA TRP A 333 -15.14 11.45 -3.99
C TRP A 333 -15.27 11.07 -2.52
N THR A 334 -14.30 10.30 -2.04
CA THR A 334 -14.29 9.76 -0.68
C THR A 334 -13.30 10.52 0.19
N ASP A 335 -13.56 10.57 1.49
CA ASP A 335 -12.62 11.14 2.45
C ASP A 335 -11.31 10.36 2.43
N ASN A 336 -10.19 11.08 2.44
CA ASN A 336 -8.86 10.48 2.48
C ASN A 336 -8.65 9.80 3.84
N SER A 337 -8.34 8.51 3.81
CA SER A 337 -8.07 7.71 5.00
C SER A 337 -6.69 7.95 5.61
N TYR A 338 -5.82 8.71 4.94
CA TYR A 338 -4.40 8.93 5.24
C TYR A 338 -3.54 7.66 5.27
N HIS A 339 -4.09 6.51 4.90
CA HIS A 339 -3.41 5.21 4.87
C HIS A 339 -2.18 5.16 3.96
N SER A 340 -2.21 5.92 2.87
CA SER A 340 -1.08 6.01 1.93
C SER A 340 -0.34 7.35 2.02
N ALA A 341 -0.75 8.26 2.92
CA ALA A 341 -0.31 9.65 2.92
C ALA A 341 1.21 9.82 2.96
N VAL A 342 1.91 8.97 3.71
CA VAL A 342 3.38 8.94 3.79
C VAL A 342 4.03 8.84 2.41
N LEU A 343 3.41 8.10 1.48
CA LEU A 343 3.92 7.78 0.15
C LEU A 343 3.44 8.75 -0.94
N ARG A 344 2.57 9.71 -0.62
CA ARG A 344 1.95 10.61 -1.62
C ARG A 344 2.77 11.86 -1.93
N SER A 345 3.92 12.05 -1.26
CA SER A 345 4.78 13.22 -1.47
C SER A 345 6.21 12.81 -1.85
N PRO A 346 6.74 13.31 -2.98
CA PRO A 346 8.17 13.19 -3.31
C PRO A 346 9.09 13.77 -2.23
N GLU A 347 8.64 14.80 -1.50
CA GLU A 347 9.43 15.39 -0.43
C GLU A 347 9.48 14.46 0.80
N ASN A 348 8.39 13.77 1.17
CA ASN A 348 8.48 12.72 2.20
C ASN A 348 9.52 11.66 1.82
N HIS A 349 9.57 11.29 0.53
CA HIS A 349 10.54 10.32 0.04
C HIS A 349 11.97 10.83 0.14
N ARG A 350 12.23 12.03 -0.36
CA ARG A 350 13.53 12.69 -0.36
C ARG A 350 14.06 12.96 1.04
N TRP A 351 13.19 13.33 1.98
CA TRP A 351 13.60 13.78 3.29
C TRP A 351 13.70 12.67 4.32
N VAL A 352 12.84 11.66 4.23
CA VAL A 352 12.73 10.58 5.22
C VAL A 352 13.00 9.22 4.61
N THR A 353 12.20 8.78 3.64
CA THR A 353 12.26 7.36 3.24
C THR A 353 13.59 6.97 2.61
N ALA A 354 14.20 7.87 1.84
CA ALA A 354 15.51 7.67 1.25
C ALA A 354 16.63 7.56 2.31
N MET A 355 16.40 8.03 3.53
CA MET A 355 17.35 7.98 4.64
C MET A 355 17.29 6.68 5.44
N ASP A 356 16.24 5.86 5.26
CA ASP A 356 16.02 4.62 6.01
C ASP A 356 16.23 3.36 5.15
N VAL A 357 16.33 3.51 3.83
CA VAL A 357 16.63 2.39 2.94
C VAL A 357 18.08 1.93 3.11
N ALA A 358 18.32 0.62 3.02
CA ALA A 358 19.66 0.08 2.86
C ALA A 358 20.14 0.26 1.42
N ILE A 359 21.43 0.55 1.27
CA ILE A 359 22.10 0.66 -0.03
C ILE A 359 22.98 -0.58 -0.21
N GLY A 360 22.88 -1.21 -1.38
CA GLY A 360 23.65 -2.40 -1.73
C GLY A 360 23.76 -2.57 -3.23
N GLN A 361 24.39 -3.65 -3.67
CA GLN A 361 24.49 -3.96 -5.10
C GLN A 361 23.21 -4.66 -5.59
N ALA A 362 22.55 -4.10 -6.59
CA ALA A 362 21.46 -4.79 -7.29
C ALA A 362 22.03 -5.62 -8.46
N ARG A 363 22.75 -6.70 -8.14
CA ARG A 363 23.44 -7.56 -9.13
C ARG A 363 22.53 -8.02 -10.26
N CYS A 364 21.29 -8.36 -9.92
CA CYS A 364 20.29 -8.82 -10.87
C CYS A 364 19.82 -7.73 -11.84
N LEU A 365 19.89 -6.46 -11.44
CA LEU A 365 19.54 -5.31 -12.28
C LEU A 365 20.76 -4.72 -13.01
N ASP A 366 21.99 -4.98 -12.54
CA ASP A 366 23.22 -4.58 -13.24
C ASP A 366 23.47 -5.41 -14.49
N ASP A 367 23.09 -6.68 -14.44
CA ASP A 367 23.14 -7.57 -15.60
C ASP A 367 21.95 -7.28 -16.53
N PRO A 368 22.17 -6.70 -17.73
CA PRO A 368 21.07 -6.31 -18.62
C PRO A 368 20.22 -7.50 -19.06
N VAL A 369 20.82 -8.69 -19.20
CA VAL A 369 20.13 -9.92 -19.62
C VAL A 369 19.21 -10.43 -18.50
N MET A 370 19.68 -10.40 -17.25
CA MET A 370 18.81 -10.74 -16.11
C MET A 370 17.76 -9.66 -15.85
N ARG A 371 18.12 -8.39 -15.98
CA ARG A 371 17.20 -7.27 -15.77
C ARG A 371 16.00 -7.38 -16.71
N GLU A 372 16.23 -7.67 -17.98
CA GLU A 372 15.18 -7.79 -18.99
C GLU A 372 14.15 -8.86 -18.62
N VAL A 373 14.61 -10.09 -18.30
CA VAL A 373 13.70 -11.17 -17.91
C VAL A 373 13.01 -10.90 -16.57
N LEU A 374 13.71 -10.34 -15.58
CA LEU A 374 13.16 -10.07 -14.25
C LEU A 374 12.09 -8.98 -14.29
N VAL A 375 12.32 -7.91 -15.07
CA VAL A 375 11.31 -6.87 -15.30
C VAL A 375 10.11 -7.44 -16.03
N ALA A 376 10.32 -8.31 -17.03
CA ALA A 376 9.22 -8.87 -17.80
C ALA A 376 8.36 -9.86 -17.02
N ILE A 377 8.90 -10.58 -16.03
CA ILE A 377 8.12 -11.45 -15.14
C ILE A 377 7.56 -10.74 -13.90
N ALA A 378 7.98 -9.50 -13.63
CA ALA A 378 7.51 -8.74 -12.47
C ALA A 378 6.03 -8.34 -12.60
N ASP A 379 5.55 -8.12 -13.83
CA ASP A 379 4.12 -8.11 -14.09
C ASP A 379 3.63 -9.55 -14.17
N TRP A 380 2.92 -10.00 -13.13
CA TRP A 380 2.42 -11.36 -13.03
C TRP A 380 1.26 -11.64 -14.00
N ARG A 381 0.66 -10.61 -14.59
CA ARG A 381 -0.47 -10.69 -15.54
C ARG A 381 0.03 -11.07 -16.94
N ILE A 382 0.67 -12.23 -17.00
CA ILE A 382 1.28 -12.77 -18.22
C ILE A 382 0.22 -13.63 -18.91
N ASP A 383 -0.16 -13.28 -20.15
CA ASP A 383 -0.98 -14.13 -21.00
C ASP A 383 -0.13 -15.12 -21.81
N LYS A 384 -0.77 -15.92 -22.67
CA LYS A 384 -0.08 -16.94 -23.47
C LYS A 384 0.93 -16.36 -24.46
N GLU A 385 0.66 -15.20 -25.06
CA GLU A 385 1.54 -14.58 -26.04
C GLU A 385 2.76 -13.98 -25.34
N ARG A 386 2.51 -13.24 -24.25
CA ARG A 386 3.56 -12.67 -23.41
C ARG A 386 4.43 -13.75 -22.78
N PHE A 387 3.86 -14.87 -22.34
CA PHE A 387 4.65 -15.98 -21.79
C PHE A 387 5.63 -16.56 -22.81
N LYS A 388 5.18 -16.76 -24.07
CA LYS A 388 6.07 -17.22 -25.15
C LYS A 388 7.22 -16.24 -25.38
N GLU A 389 6.90 -14.95 -25.47
CA GLU A 389 7.89 -13.89 -25.62
C GLU A 389 8.91 -13.92 -24.47
N VAL A 390 8.45 -13.87 -23.21
CA VAL A 390 9.33 -13.86 -22.04
C VAL A 390 10.18 -15.13 -21.96
N SER A 391 9.63 -16.29 -22.32
CA SER A 391 10.37 -17.55 -22.32
C SER A 391 11.48 -17.62 -23.37
N SER A 392 11.45 -16.73 -24.38
CA SER A 392 12.48 -16.59 -25.41
C SER A 392 13.64 -15.69 -24.98
N PHE A 393 13.50 -14.94 -23.88
CA PHE A 393 14.54 -14.01 -23.44
C PHE A 393 15.79 -14.77 -23.02
N LEU A 394 16.97 -14.22 -23.32
CA LEU A 394 18.26 -14.84 -23.00
C LEU A 394 18.38 -15.18 -21.50
N GLY A 395 17.88 -14.28 -20.64
CA GLY A 395 17.90 -14.45 -19.19
C GLY A 395 17.00 -15.58 -18.67
N TRP A 396 16.02 -16.03 -19.45
CA TRP A 396 15.10 -17.11 -19.03
C TRP A 396 15.83 -18.39 -18.67
N SER A 397 16.82 -18.77 -19.49
CA SER A 397 17.65 -19.97 -19.29
C SER A 397 18.46 -19.95 -17.98
N ARG A 398 18.71 -18.76 -17.43
CA ARG A 398 19.49 -18.54 -16.21
C ARG A 398 18.64 -18.60 -14.94
N LEU A 399 17.31 -18.59 -15.08
CA LEU A 399 16.40 -18.81 -13.95
C LEU A 399 16.43 -20.29 -13.53
N SER A 400 16.37 -20.53 -12.22
CA SER A 400 16.27 -21.89 -11.69
C SER A 400 15.03 -22.61 -12.25
N ALA A 401 15.06 -23.93 -12.29
CA ALA A 401 13.91 -24.72 -12.73
C ALA A 401 12.64 -24.38 -11.92
N LYS A 402 12.79 -24.18 -10.61
CA LYS A 402 11.71 -23.77 -9.70
C LYS A 402 11.16 -22.37 -10.05
N ALA A 403 12.03 -21.40 -10.36
CA ALA A 403 11.60 -20.06 -10.75
C ALA A 403 10.83 -20.08 -12.09
N ARG A 404 11.33 -20.81 -13.10
CA ARG A 404 10.63 -20.97 -14.38
C ARG A 404 9.27 -21.65 -14.20
N ALA A 405 9.19 -22.69 -13.38
CA ALA A 405 7.94 -23.35 -13.04
C ALA A 405 6.94 -22.41 -12.34
N LEU A 406 7.42 -21.56 -11.42
CA LEU A 406 6.59 -20.56 -10.76
C LEU A 406 6.04 -19.52 -11.74
N VAL A 407 6.87 -18.99 -12.64
CA VAL A 407 6.41 -18.05 -13.67
C VAL A 407 5.38 -18.71 -14.59
N GLN A 408 5.61 -19.96 -15.01
CA GLN A 408 4.64 -20.71 -15.80
C GLN A 408 3.31 -20.92 -15.06
N ALA A 409 3.35 -21.21 -13.76
CA ALA A 409 2.15 -21.35 -12.95
C ALA A 409 1.41 -20.01 -12.77
N SER A 410 2.13 -18.89 -12.57
CA SER A 410 1.55 -17.55 -12.54
C SER A 410 0.84 -17.20 -13.85
N TYR A 411 1.47 -17.52 -15.00
CA TYR A 411 0.82 -17.43 -16.31
C TYR A 411 -0.48 -18.25 -16.38
N GLN A 412 -0.44 -19.54 -15.98
CA GLN A 412 -1.63 -20.40 -16.01
C GLN A 412 -2.75 -19.91 -15.08
N TYR A 413 -2.38 -19.32 -13.94
CA TYR A 413 -3.33 -18.71 -13.03
C TYR A 413 -4.01 -17.50 -13.68
N TYR A 414 -3.25 -16.59 -14.29
CA TYR A 414 -3.82 -15.42 -14.96
C TYR A 414 -4.67 -15.78 -16.19
N ASP A 415 -4.16 -16.66 -17.05
CA ASP A 415 -4.79 -17.04 -18.33
C ASP A 415 -6.02 -17.95 -18.13
N LYS A 416 -6.02 -18.80 -17.09
CA LYS A 416 -7.02 -19.89 -16.96
C LYS A 416 -7.64 -20.03 -15.57
N GLY A 417 -7.28 -19.17 -14.61
CA GLY A 417 -7.71 -19.32 -13.22
C GLY A 417 -7.16 -20.55 -12.51
N LYS A 418 -6.12 -21.20 -13.06
CA LYS A 418 -5.55 -22.42 -12.49
C LYS A 418 -4.50 -22.10 -11.44
N PHE A 419 -4.80 -22.39 -10.17
CA PHE A 419 -3.84 -22.22 -9.08
C PHE A 419 -2.59 -23.13 -9.23
N PRO A 420 -1.42 -22.67 -8.77
CA PRO A 420 -0.21 -23.50 -8.69
C PRO A 420 -0.46 -24.71 -7.77
N SER A 421 0.23 -25.82 -8.05
CA SER A 421 0.19 -27.01 -7.20
C SER A 421 0.83 -26.76 -5.84
N THR A 422 0.38 -27.49 -4.82
CA THR A 422 0.91 -27.41 -3.44
C THR A 422 2.39 -27.81 -3.34
N GLU A 423 2.88 -28.62 -4.28
CA GLU A 423 4.31 -28.95 -4.40
C GLU A 423 5.17 -27.73 -4.80
N LEU A 424 4.60 -26.81 -5.58
CA LEU A 424 5.28 -25.61 -6.06
C LEU A 424 5.13 -24.45 -5.08
N VAL A 425 3.92 -24.29 -4.52
CA VAL A 425 3.57 -23.29 -3.52
C VAL A 425 2.91 -24.00 -2.33
N SER A 426 3.71 -24.25 -1.29
CA SER A 426 3.22 -24.90 -0.07
C SER A 426 2.11 -24.10 0.59
N LEU A 427 1.05 -24.79 1.01
CA LEU A 427 0.00 -24.23 1.87
C LEU A 427 0.32 -24.38 3.37
N THR A 428 1.44 -25.03 3.70
CA THR A 428 1.90 -25.12 5.08
C THR A 428 2.51 -23.78 5.48
N PRO A 429 2.03 -23.12 6.54
CA PRO A 429 2.62 -21.89 7.04
C PRO A 429 4.10 -22.09 7.40
N PRO A 430 4.96 -21.08 7.20
CA PRO A 430 6.35 -21.16 7.63
C PRO A 430 6.51 -21.44 9.13
N ALA A 431 7.62 -22.05 9.53
CA ALA A 431 7.84 -22.52 10.91
C ALA A 431 7.83 -21.38 11.95
N LEU A 432 8.19 -20.16 11.54
CA LEU A 432 8.13 -18.96 12.39
C LEU A 432 6.70 -18.48 12.69
N ILE A 433 5.68 -18.96 11.97
CA ILE A 433 4.29 -18.63 12.26
C ILE A 433 3.81 -19.54 13.40
N ILE A 434 3.95 -19.05 14.63
CA ILE A 434 3.69 -19.85 15.82
C ILE A 434 2.20 -19.81 16.18
N SER A 435 1.56 -20.97 16.08
CA SER A 435 0.31 -21.21 16.79
C SER A 435 0.59 -21.52 18.27
N SER A 436 -0.17 -20.96 19.21
CA SER A 436 -0.20 -21.50 20.56
C SER A 436 -0.60 -22.97 20.47
N LYS A 437 0.21 -23.87 21.04
CA LYS A 437 -0.18 -25.27 21.15
C LYS A 437 -1.51 -25.28 21.90
N GLY A 438 -2.57 -25.72 21.23
CA GLY A 438 -3.81 -26.04 21.92
C GLY A 438 -3.47 -26.99 23.06
N LYS A 439 -4.02 -26.74 24.25
CA LYS A 439 -4.12 -27.82 25.25
C LYS A 439 -4.77 -29.00 24.52
N GLY A 440 -4.13 -30.16 24.63
CA GLY A 440 -4.32 -31.32 23.76
C GLY A 440 -5.77 -31.76 23.55
N ALA A 441 -5.98 -32.42 22.42
CA ALA A 441 -6.95 -33.49 22.30
C ALA A 441 -6.20 -34.81 22.48
#